data_AF-T1ES54-F1
#
_entry.id   AF-T1ES54-F1
#
_cell.length_a   1.000
_cell.length_b   1.000
_cell.length_c   1.000
_cell.angle_alpha   90.00
_cell.angle_beta   90.00
_cell.angle_gamma   90.00
#
_symmetry.space_group_name_H-M   'P 1'
#
loop_
_entity.id
_entity.type
_entity.pdbx_description
1 polymer ?
#
loop_
_entity_poly.entity_id
_entity_poly.type
_entity_poly.pdbx_seq_one_letter_code
_entity_poly.pdbx_strand_id
1 'polypeptide(L)'
;MIDFEIAPRRGIQDVFGHHVQIKACFFHLTQSSWRKINELGLSATYKQNENIRHFVGMVDGLAFLRIQDVEEGIIYLLNNIPNNDDDIRKFVNYFDEFYCRGKLRIVPGNNPLTILLRRTPPVFPPELWNMNEITVSGNARTNNICEGWNSSFRSLVGHSNPSIWTLLRAFQLRNICNDLNNEFVTIPIALQAIGHTILLTRDYDYI
;
A
#
# COMPACT_ATOMS: atom_id res chain seq x y z
N MET A 1 0.87 3.66 5.01
CA MET A 1 0.76 3.05 3.67
C MET A 1 0.44 1.58 3.85
N ILE A 2 -0.50 1.01 3.09
CA ILE A 2 -0.99 -0.37 3.26
C ILE A 2 -1.06 -1.14 1.95
N ASP A 3 -1.37 -2.42 2.04
CA ASP A 3 -1.59 -3.31 0.90
C ASP A 3 -3.01 -3.14 0.35
N PHE A 4 -3.26 -3.67 -0.85
CA PHE A 4 -4.58 -3.61 -1.51
C PHE A 4 -5.55 -4.64 -0.91
N GLU A 5 -5.88 -4.47 0.37
CA GLU A 5 -6.82 -5.31 1.10
C GLU A 5 -7.92 -4.48 1.77
N ILE A 6 -9.14 -5.00 1.72
CA ILE A 6 -10.32 -4.31 2.26
C ILE A 6 -10.35 -4.39 3.80
N ALA A 7 -9.96 -5.52 4.39
CA ALA A 7 -10.06 -5.74 5.83
C ALA A 7 -9.14 -4.82 6.65
N PRO A 8 -7.82 -4.71 6.34
CA PRO A 8 -6.94 -3.77 7.05
C PRO A 8 -7.40 -2.32 6.92
N ARG A 9 -7.88 -1.92 5.73
CA ARG A 9 -8.42 -0.57 5.50
C ARG A 9 -9.61 -0.27 6.42
N ARG A 10 -10.57 -1.20 6.50
CA ARG A 10 -11.74 -1.05 7.39
C ARG A 10 -11.30 -0.99 8.85
N GLY A 11 -10.46 -1.91 9.30
CA GLY A 11 -9.97 -1.93 10.68
C GLY A 11 -9.28 -0.62 11.09
N ILE A 12 -8.46 -0.02 10.20
CA ILE A 12 -7.84 1.28 10.48
C ILE A 12 -8.90 2.37 10.61
N GLN A 13 -9.90 2.40 9.72
CA GLN A 13 -10.97 3.40 9.78
C GLN A 13 -11.86 3.23 11.02
N ASP A 14 -12.11 2.00 11.44
CA ASP A 14 -12.93 1.69 12.61
C ASP A 14 -12.24 2.11 13.91
N VAL A 15 -10.91 1.94 14.00
CA VAL A 15 -10.13 2.26 15.20
C VAL A 15 -9.73 3.73 15.25
N PHE A 16 -9.29 4.30 14.13
CA PHE A 16 -8.70 5.65 14.08
C PHE A 16 -9.59 6.68 13.40
N GLY A 17 -10.75 6.28 12.87
CA GLY A 17 -11.70 7.19 12.22
C GLY A 17 -11.37 7.53 10.75
N HIS A 18 -12.35 8.12 10.07
CA HIS A 18 -12.26 8.45 8.63
C HIS A 18 -11.37 9.65 8.28
N HIS A 19 -10.90 10.40 9.28
CA HIS A 19 -9.99 11.53 9.07
C HIS A 19 -8.55 11.08 8.76
N VAL A 20 -8.20 9.83 9.09
CA VAL A 20 -6.89 9.26 8.75
C VAL A 20 -6.82 8.96 7.26
N GLN A 21 -5.87 9.61 6.59
CA GLN A 21 -5.60 9.34 5.18
C GLN A 21 -4.85 8.02 5.03
N ILE A 22 -5.53 7.05 4.43
CA ILE A 22 -4.94 5.76 4.07
C ILE A 22 -4.46 5.86 2.64
N LYS A 23 -3.20 5.47 2.41
CA LYS A 23 -2.61 5.36 1.07
C LYS A 23 -2.15 3.93 0.83
N ALA A 24 -2.42 3.39 -0.34
CA ALA A 24 -1.91 2.10 -0.78
C ALA A 24 -0.48 2.23 -1.32
N CYS A 25 0.32 1.18 -1.22
CA CYS A 25 1.71 1.19 -1.66
C CYS A 25 1.83 1.06 -3.19
N PHE A 26 2.68 1.88 -3.83
CA PHE A 26 2.93 1.79 -5.27
C PHE A 26 3.50 0.41 -5.66
N PHE A 27 4.39 -0.14 -4.83
CA PHE A 27 4.94 -1.47 -5.06
C PHE A 27 3.86 -2.57 -5.07
N HIS A 28 2.85 -2.47 -4.21
CA HIS A 28 1.74 -3.43 -4.22
C HIS A 28 0.77 -3.21 -5.39
N LEU A 29 0.73 -2.00 -5.96
CA LEU A 29 -0.01 -1.72 -7.19
C LEU A 29 0.67 -2.43 -8.36
N THR A 30 1.98 -2.25 -8.54
CA THR A 30 2.73 -2.90 -9.62
C THR A 30 2.76 -4.43 -9.47
N GLN A 31 2.81 -4.95 -8.24
CA GLN A 31 2.61 -6.38 -7.99
C GLN A 31 1.22 -6.88 -8.40
N SER A 32 0.18 -6.09 -8.19
CA SER A 32 -1.18 -6.44 -8.60
C SER A 32 -1.29 -6.46 -10.13
N SER A 33 -0.67 -5.49 -10.81
CA SER A 33 -0.52 -5.50 -12.27
C SER A 33 0.21 -6.76 -12.75
N TRP A 34 1.34 -7.11 -12.14
CA TRP A 34 2.10 -8.31 -12.46
C TRP A 34 1.29 -9.60 -12.25
N ARG A 35 0.56 -9.72 -11.14
CA ARG A 35 -0.32 -10.86 -10.89
C ARG A 35 -1.37 -10.99 -11.99
N LYS A 36 -1.96 -9.87 -12.43
CA LYS A 36 -2.95 -9.90 -13.52
C LYS A 36 -2.33 -10.29 -14.86
N ILE A 37 -1.15 -9.77 -15.19
CA ILE A 37 -0.38 -10.18 -16.38
C ILE A 37 -0.13 -11.69 -16.38
N ASN A 38 0.25 -12.27 -15.23
CA ASN A 38 0.43 -13.72 -15.12
C ASN A 38 -0.87 -14.50 -15.27
N GLU A 39 -1.96 -14.04 -14.65
CA GLU A 39 -3.30 -14.66 -14.75
C GLU A 39 -3.79 -14.71 -16.20
N LEU A 40 -3.48 -13.69 -16.99
CA LEU A 40 -3.81 -13.61 -18.41
C LEU A 40 -2.85 -14.41 -19.32
N GLY A 41 -1.83 -15.08 -18.76
CA GLY A 41 -0.85 -15.85 -19.55
C GLY A 41 0.19 -14.99 -20.27
N LEU A 42 0.29 -13.70 -19.95
CA LEU A 42 1.12 -12.73 -20.66
C LEU A 42 2.56 -12.63 -20.13
N SER A 43 2.96 -13.47 -19.17
CA SER A 43 4.27 -13.38 -18.50
C SER A 43 5.45 -13.47 -19.48
N ALA A 44 5.37 -14.37 -20.47
CA ALA A 44 6.43 -14.52 -21.47
C ALA A 44 6.50 -13.30 -22.39
N THR A 45 5.36 -12.87 -22.91
CA THR A 45 5.22 -11.67 -23.74
C THR A 45 5.76 -10.43 -23.05
N TYR A 46 5.38 -10.21 -21.79
CA TYR A 46 5.87 -9.09 -20.98
C TYR A 46 7.40 -9.11 -20.82
N LYS A 47 8.01 -10.28 -20.60
CA LYS A 47 9.46 -10.41 -20.40
C LYS A 47 10.27 -10.25 -21.70
N GLN A 48 9.70 -10.65 -22.83
CA GLN A 48 10.40 -10.71 -24.12
C GLN A 48 10.13 -9.49 -25.01
N ASN A 49 9.03 -8.77 -24.77
CA ASN A 49 8.62 -7.63 -25.59
C ASN A 49 8.72 -6.32 -24.79
N GLU A 50 9.72 -5.51 -25.13
CA GLU A 50 9.98 -4.23 -24.48
C GLU A 50 8.82 -3.24 -24.63
N ASN A 51 8.13 -3.20 -25.78
CA ASN A 51 7.00 -2.30 -26.01
C ASN A 51 5.83 -2.64 -25.08
N ILE A 52 5.55 -3.93 -24.88
CA ILE A 52 4.51 -4.39 -23.95
C ILE A 52 4.89 -4.06 -22.51
N ARG A 53 6.14 -4.32 -22.12
CA ARG A 53 6.64 -3.96 -20.79
C ARG A 53 6.54 -2.47 -20.53
N HIS A 54 6.92 -1.65 -21.51
CA HIS A 54 6.80 -0.19 -21.43
C HIS A 54 5.34 0.24 -21.29
N PHE A 55 4.44 -0.32 -22.10
CA PHE A 55 3.02 -0.01 -22.05
C PHE A 55 2.37 -0.36 -20.71
N VAL A 56 2.69 -1.54 -20.14
CA VAL A 56 2.26 -1.89 -18.78
C VAL A 56 2.83 -0.92 -17.75
N GLY A 57 4.08 -0.48 -17.93
CA GLY A 57 4.68 0.58 -17.11
C GLY A 57 3.95 1.93 -17.22
N MET A 58 3.37 2.26 -18.38
CA MET A 58 2.52 3.46 -18.54
C MET A 58 1.21 3.32 -17.76
N VAL A 59 0.61 2.12 -17.73
CA VAL A 59 -0.59 1.84 -16.91
C VAL A 59 -0.27 2.02 -15.42
N ASP A 60 0.82 1.42 -14.92
CA ASP A 60 1.27 1.65 -13.54
C ASP A 60 1.62 3.13 -13.29
N GLY A 61 2.15 3.80 -14.32
CA GLY A 61 2.52 5.21 -14.33
C GLY A 61 1.35 6.18 -14.11
N LEU A 62 0.10 5.74 -14.29
CA LEU A 62 -1.09 6.52 -13.94
C LEU A 62 -1.08 6.98 -12.47
N ALA A 63 -0.37 6.26 -11.58
CA ALA A 63 -0.21 6.64 -10.18
C ALA A 63 0.48 8.00 -10.00
N PHE A 64 1.23 8.48 -10.99
CA PHE A 64 1.97 9.74 -10.90
C PHE A 64 1.27 10.90 -11.61
N LEU A 65 0.16 10.66 -12.29
CA LEU A 65 -0.68 11.74 -12.82
C LEU A 65 -1.39 12.47 -11.68
N ARG A 66 -1.77 13.74 -11.91
CA ARG A 66 -2.70 14.40 -10.98
C ARG A 66 -4.01 13.61 -11.00
N ILE A 67 -4.71 13.54 -9.87
CA ILE A 67 -5.92 12.70 -9.73
C ILE A 67 -6.95 13.03 -10.83
N GLN A 68 -7.13 14.31 -11.15
CA GLN A 68 -8.04 14.75 -12.21
C GLN A 68 -7.66 14.28 -13.62
N ASP A 69 -6.39 13.95 -13.87
CA ASP A 69 -5.90 13.52 -15.19
C ASP A 69 -5.91 11.98 -15.32
N VAL A 70 -6.19 11.23 -14.24
CA VAL A 70 -6.16 9.75 -14.23
C VAL A 70 -7.20 9.16 -15.19
N GLU A 71 -8.40 9.74 -15.23
CA GLU A 71 -9.48 9.27 -16.11
C GLU A 71 -9.12 9.47 -17.59
N GLU A 72 -8.57 10.63 -17.95
CA GLU A 72 -8.10 10.89 -19.31
C GLU A 72 -6.93 9.96 -19.67
N GLY A 73 -6.01 9.73 -18.73
CA GLY A 73 -4.88 8.83 -18.89
C GLY A 73 -5.30 7.39 -19.21
N ILE A 74 -6.28 6.83 -18.49
CA ILE A 74 -6.76 5.46 -18.78
C ILE A 74 -7.52 5.38 -20.11
N ILE A 75 -8.27 6.42 -20.48
CA ILE A 75 -8.94 6.50 -21.80
C ILE A 75 -7.90 6.53 -22.92
N TYR A 76 -6.85 7.34 -22.76
CA TYR A 76 -5.74 7.39 -23.71
C TYR A 76 -5.11 6.01 -23.89
N LEU A 77 -4.82 5.29 -22.82
CA LEU A 77 -4.23 3.95 -22.88
C LEU A 77 -5.16 2.94 -23.58
N LEU A 78 -6.46 2.97 -23.31
CA LEU A 78 -7.45 2.09 -23.98
C LEU A 78 -7.55 2.31 -25.50
N ASN A 79 -7.28 3.54 -25.96
CA ASN A 79 -7.28 3.90 -27.37
C ASN A 79 -5.94 3.62 -28.07
N ASN A 80 -4.86 3.39 -27.30
CA ASN A 80 -3.50 3.20 -27.81
C ASN A 80 -2.92 1.83 -27.43
N ILE A 81 -3.76 0.80 -27.36
CA ILE A 81 -3.31 -0.55 -27.04
C ILE A 81 -2.37 -1.05 -28.15
N PRO A 82 -1.17 -1.55 -27.81
CA PRO A 82 -0.21 -2.05 -28.78
C PRO A 82 -0.82 -3.10 -29.69
N ASN A 83 -0.74 -2.89 -31.00
CA ASN A 83 -1.28 -3.78 -32.03
C ASN A 83 -2.78 -4.13 -31.88
N ASN A 84 -3.53 -3.37 -31.09
CA ASN A 84 -4.90 -3.73 -30.67
C ASN A 84 -4.99 -5.13 -30.02
N ASP A 85 -3.94 -5.57 -29.32
CA ASP A 85 -3.88 -6.87 -28.65
C ASP A 85 -5.01 -7.02 -27.60
N ASP A 86 -5.83 -8.05 -27.76
CA ASP A 86 -7.00 -8.31 -26.92
C ASP A 86 -6.63 -8.71 -25.49
N ASP A 87 -5.51 -9.39 -25.27
CA ASP A 87 -5.09 -9.80 -23.93
C ASP A 87 -4.52 -8.61 -23.16
N ILE A 88 -3.81 -7.71 -23.84
CA ILE A 88 -3.43 -6.42 -23.27
C ILE A 88 -4.67 -5.56 -22.98
N ARG A 89 -5.67 -5.57 -23.88
CA ARG A 89 -6.96 -4.90 -23.63
C ARG A 89 -7.63 -5.41 -22.36
N LYS A 90 -7.64 -6.74 -22.13
CA LYS A 90 -8.17 -7.33 -20.89
C LYS A 90 -7.43 -6.84 -19.66
N PHE A 91 -6.10 -6.67 -19.73
CA PHE A 91 -5.31 -6.11 -18.64
C PHE A 91 -5.69 -4.64 -18.36
N VAL A 92 -5.76 -3.79 -19.38
CA VAL A 92 -6.12 -2.37 -19.21
C VAL A 92 -7.56 -2.23 -18.70
N ASN A 93 -8.50 -3.03 -19.22
CA ASN A 93 -9.89 -3.06 -18.73
C ASN A 93 -9.96 -3.49 -17.27
N TYR A 94 -9.20 -4.51 -16.86
CA TYR A 94 -9.09 -4.87 -15.44
C TYR A 94 -8.65 -3.67 -14.62
N PHE A 95 -7.60 -2.95 -15.04
CA PHE A 95 -7.10 -1.82 -14.30
C PHE A 95 -8.14 -0.69 -14.19
N ASP A 96 -8.79 -0.37 -15.32
CA ASP A 96 -9.86 0.63 -15.37
C ASP A 96 -11.04 0.32 -14.43
N GLU A 97 -11.50 -0.93 -14.45
CA GLU A 97 -12.63 -1.37 -13.65
C GLU A 97 -12.32 -1.45 -12.15
N PHE A 98 -11.08 -1.80 -11.77
CA PHE A 98 -10.72 -2.00 -10.38
C PHE A 98 -10.18 -0.73 -9.69
N TYR A 99 -9.48 0.13 -10.44
CA TYR A 99 -8.69 1.23 -9.89
C TYR A 99 -9.10 2.63 -10.38
N CYS A 100 -9.62 2.77 -11.60
CA CYS A 100 -9.88 4.10 -12.20
C CYS A 100 -11.37 4.45 -12.21
N ARG A 101 -12.09 4.05 -13.26
CA ARG A 101 -13.49 4.50 -13.48
C ARG A 101 -14.52 3.57 -12.86
N GLY A 102 -14.14 2.33 -12.55
CA GLY A 102 -15.06 1.35 -11.98
C GLY A 102 -15.88 0.58 -13.01
N LYS A 103 -16.39 -0.59 -12.61
CA LYS A 103 -17.08 -1.53 -13.52
C LYS A 103 -18.40 -0.98 -14.06
N LEU A 104 -18.61 -1.09 -15.37
CA LEU A 104 -19.87 -0.74 -16.02
C LEU A 104 -20.93 -1.83 -15.78
N ARG A 105 -22.14 -1.43 -15.38
CA ARG A 105 -23.28 -2.32 -15.17
C ARG A 105 -24.50 -1.83 -15.91
N ILE A 106 -25.24 -2.80 -16.44
CA ILE A 106 -26.57 -2.61 -17.01
C ILE A 106 -27.56 -2.53 -15.84
N VAL A 107 -28.34 -1.47 -15.80
CA VAL A 107 -29.38 -1.25 -14.79
C VAL A 107 -30.72 -1.09 -15.51
N PRO A 108 -31.80 -1.75 -15.03
CA PRO A 108 -33.13 -1.51 -15.55
C PRO A 108 -33.49 -0.03 -15.37
N GLY A 109 -33.95 0.62 -16.45
CA GLY A 109 -34.53 1.95 -16.34
C GLY A 109 -35.90 1.92 -15.68
N ASN A 110 -36.43 3.10 -15.34
CA ASN A 110 -37.79 3.22 -14.79
C ASN A 110 -38.86 2.75 -15.79
N ASN A 111 -38.55 2.72 -17.09
CA ASN A 111 -39.36 2.09 -18.11
C ASN A 111 -38.73 0.73 -18.48
N PRO A 112 -39.51 -0.38 -18.52
CA PRO A 112 -39.01 -1.71 -18.87
C PRO A 112 -38.38 -1.82 -20.28
N LEU A 113 -38.59 -0.83 -21.16
CA LEU A 113 -37.93 -0.74 -22.47
C LEU A 113 -36.63 0.09 -22.47
N THR A 114 -36.24 0.67 -21.34
CA THR A 114 -35.00 1.46 -21.22
C THR A 114 -33.92 0.72 -20.45
N ILE A 115 -32.74 0.64 -21.04
CA ILE A 115 -31.51 0.15 -20.42
C ILE A 115 -30.63 1.35 -20.06
N LEU A 116 -30.22 1.43 -18.80
CA LEU A 116 -29.26 2.44 -18.33
C LEU A 116 -27.90 1.78 -18.07
N LEU A 117 -26.84 2.50 -18.39
CA LEU A 117 -25.47 2.10 -18.07
C LEU A 117 -24.98 2.93 -16.88
N ARG A 118 -24.56 2.26 -15.81
CA ARG A 118 -24.02 2.90 -14.60
C ARG A 118 -22.69 2.28 -14.22
N ARG A 119 -21.69 3.10 -13.88
CA ARG A 119 -20.46 2.61 -13.27
C ARG A 119 -20.65 2.41 -11.77
N THR A 120 -20.25 1.25 -11.28
CA THR A 120 -20.01 1.05 -9.84
C THR A 120 -18.65 1.60 -9.48
N PRO A 121 -18.48 2.29 -8.34
CA PRO A 121 -17.17 2.81 -7.93
C PRO A 121 -16.08 1.74 -7.95
N PRO A 122 -14.83 2.10 -8.30
CA PRO A 122 -13.70 1.19 -8.23
C PRO A 122 -13.50 0.66 -6.81
N VAL A 123 -12.98 -0.57 -6.68
CA VAL A 123 -12.72 -1.21 -5.38
C VAL A 123 -11.65 -0.43 -4.62
N PHE A 124 -10.66 0.07 -5.36
CA PHE A 124 -9.56 0.87 -4.84
C PHE A 124 -9.48 2.16 -5.64
N PRO A 125 -10.14 3.23 -5.18
CA PRO A 125 -10.27 4.46 -5.97
C PRO A 125 -8.93 5.22 -6.08
N PRO A 126 -8.74 6.09 -7.10
CA PRO A 126 -7.48 6.79 -7.36
C PRO A 126 -6.89 7.48 -6.15
N GLU A 127 -7.70 8.08 -5.29
CA GLU A 127 -7.27 8.79 -4.08
C GLU A 127 -6.47 7.90 -3.11
N LEU A 128 -6.71 6.58 -3.15
CA LEU A 128 -6.04 5.61 -2.31
C LEU A 128 -4.63 5.29 -2.83
N TRP A 129 -4.45 5.09 -4.14
CA TRP A 129 -3.20 4.58 -4.71
C TRP A 129 -2.37 5.61 -5.47
N ASN A 130 -2.91 6.81 -5.69
CA ASN A 130 -2.19 7.89 -6.35
C ASN A 130 -0.99 8.37 -5.52
N MET A 131 0.12 8.57 -6.22
CA MET A 131 1.45 8.91 -5.69
C MET A 131 1.91 10.31 -6.08
N ASN A 132 1.12 11.07 -6.86
CA ASN A 132 1.54 12.40 -7.34
C ASN A 132 1.86 13.33 -6.18
N GLU A 133 0.91 13.55 -5.26
CA GLU A 133 1.10 14.43 -4.11
C GLU A 133 2.22 13.95 -3.19
N ILE A 134 2.33 12.64 -2.95
CA ILE A 134 3.40 12.03 -2.14
C ILE A 134 4.77 12.31 -2.77
N THR A 135 4.86 12.19 -4.10
CA THR A 135 6.10 12.42 -4.86
C THR A 135 6.49 13.89 -4.85
N VAL A 136 5.53 14.79 -5.09
CA VAL A 136 5.76 16.25 -5.08
C VAL A 136 6.16 16.74 -3.68
N SER A 137 5.57 16.17 -2.62
CA SER A 137 5.89 16.50 -1.23
C SER A 137 7.16 15.82 -0.70
N GLY A 138 7.83 14.98 -1.48
CA GLY A 138 9.05 14.27 -1.06
C GLY A 138 8.83 13.19 0.01
N ASN A 139 7.57 12.78 0.22
CA ASN A 139 7.22 11.77 1.21
C ASN A 139 7.57 10.35 0.76
N ALA A 140 7.66 9.41 1.70
CA ALA A 140 7.99 8.02 1.41
C ALA A 140 6.92 7.35 0.53
N ARG A 141 7.34 6.89 -0.66
CA ARG A 141 6.49 6.28 -1.71
C ARG A 141 6.30 4.76 -1.56
N THR A 142 7.08 4.15 -0.67
CA THR A 142 7.12 2.70 -0.48
C THR A 142 7.11 2.36 1.01
N ASN A 143 6.73 1.13 1.33
CA ASN A 143 6.77 0.55 2.66
C ASN A 143 8.17 -0.01 3.00
N ASN A 144 9.26 0.54 2.45
CA ASN A 144 10.64 0.03 2.64
C ASN A 144 11.00 -0.20 4.11
N ILE A 145 10.48 0.63 5.01
CA ILE A 145 10.68 0.48 6.47
C ILE A 145 10.02 -0.82 6.95
N CYS A 146 8.79 -1.09 6.53
CA CYS A 146 8.07 -2.32 6.85
C CYS A 146 8.74 -3.55 6.20
N GLU A 147 9.22 -3.44 4.96
CA GLU A 147 9.93 -4.53 4.28
C GLU A 147 11.28 -4.82 4.93
N GLY A 148 12.04 -3.79 5.30
CA GLY A 148 13.27 -3.91 6.07
C GLY A 148 13.00 -4.58 7.42
N TRP A 149 11.95 -4.14 8.13
CA TRP A 149 11.52 -4.76 9.37
C TRP A 149 11.15 -6.23 9.20
N ASN A 150 10.39 -6.57 8.14
CA ASN A 150 9.97 -7.93 7.83
C ASN A 150 11.16 -8.82 7.46
N SER A 151 12.10 -8.30 6.68
CA SER A 151 13.32 -9.01 6.28
C SER A 151 14.20 -9.31 7.49
N SER A 152 14.46 -8.31 8.33
CA SER A 152 15.21 -8.48 9.58
C SER A 152 14.52 -9.45 10.53
N PHE A 153 13.19 -9.35 10.67
CA PHE A 153 12.42 -10.26 11.52
C PHE A 153 12.45 -11.70 10.98
N ARG A 154 12.30 -11.90 9.68
CA ARG A 154 12.43 -13.21 9.03
C ARG A 154 13.81 -13.81 9.27
N SER A 155 14.86 -13.00 9.17
CA SER A 155 16.23 -13.42 9.49
C SER A 155 16.38 -13.84 10.95
N LEU A 156 15.75 -13.12 11.88
CA LEU A 156 15.77 -13.43 13.31
C LEU A 156 15.00 -14.72 13.64
N VAL A 157 13.87 -14.94 12.97
CA VAL A 157 13.05 -16.16 13.12
C VAL A 157 13.76 -17.37 12.50
N GLY A 158 14.49 -17.20 11.40
CA GLY A 158 15.34 -18.22 10.79
C GLY A 158 14.61 -19.43 10.18
N HIS A 159 13.28 -19.41 10.12
CA HIS A 159 12.47 -20.53 9.62
C HIS A 159 11.29 -20.03 8.78
N SER A 160 10.99 -20.72 7.67
CA SER A 160 9.88 -20.36 6.77
C SER A 160 8.49 -20.67 7.36
N ASN A 161 8.42 -21.67 8.26
CA ASN A 161 7.21 -22.08 8.96
C ASN A 161 7.50 -22.21 10.47
N PRO A 162 7.63 -21.10 11.20
CA PRO A 162 7.96 -21.10 12.62
C PRO A 162 6.75 -21.53 13.46
N SER A 163 6.99 -22.21 14.57
CA SER A 163 5.95 -22.42 15.59
C SER A 163 5.58 -21.08 16.25
N ILE A 164 4.40 -21.00 16.86
CA ILE A 164 4.00 -19.80 17.63
C ILE A 164 5.02 -19.47 18.73
N TRP A 165 5.64 -20.48 19.35
CA TRP A 165 6.67 -20.32 20.37
C TRP A 165 7.96 -19.71 19.80
N THR A 166 8.35 -20.13 18.60
CA THR A 166 9.49 -19.58 17.88
C THR A 166 9.26 -18.11 17.56
N LEU A 167 8.04 -17.75 17.15
CA LEU A 167 7.65 -16.36 16.90
C LEU A 167 7.71 -15.52 18.17
N LEU A 168 7.10 -15.99 19.28
CA LEU A 168 7.12 -15.28 20.56
C LEU A 168 8.54 -15.02 21.06
N ARG A 169 9.42 -16.02 20.96
CA ARG A 169 10.83 -15.86 21.32
C ARG A 169 11.55 -14.85 20.44
N ALA A 170 11.30 -14.86 19.13
CA ALA A 170 11.87 -13.88 18.21
C ALA A 170 11.42 -12.44 18.53
N PHE A 171 10.14 -12.25 18.91
CA PHE A 171 9.65 -10.94 19.37
C PHE A 171 10.36 -10.46 20.64
N GLN A 172 10.52 -11.35 21.63
CA GLN A 172 11.24 -11.02 22.87
C GLN A 172 12.70 -10.64 22.61
N LEU A 173 13.41 -11.45 21.81
CA LEU A 173 14.82 -11.17 21.45
C LEU A 173 14.97 -9.82 20.74
N ARG A 174 14.01 -9.47 19.88
CA ARG A 174 14.05 -8.19 19.18
C ARG A 174 13.84 -6.99 20.10
N ASN A 175 12.92 -7.09 21.07
CA ASN A 175 12.71 -6.03 22.04
C ASN A 175 14.00 -5.77 22.83
N ILE A 176 14.66 -6.84 23.29
CA ILE A 176 15.95 -6.75 23.98
C ILE A 176 17.02 -6.08 23.10
N CYS A 177 17.15 -6.47 21.82
CA CYS A 177 18.11 -5.84 20.91
C CYS A 177 17.81 -4.36 20.66
N ASN A 178 16.54 -3.95 20.60
CA ASN A 178 16.14 -2.55 20.43
C ASN A 178 16.43 -1.73 21.70
N ASP A 179 16.17 -2.29 22.88
CA ASP A 179 16.43 -1.64 24.17
C ASP A 179 17.94 -1.42 24.34
N LEU A 180 18.77 -2.43 24.02
CA LEU A 180 20.23 -2.29 24.01
C LEU A 180 20.71 -1.23 23.03
N ASN A 181 20.17 -1.19 21.80
CA ASN A 181 20.55 -0.15 20.83
C ASN A 181 20.13 1.27 21.25
N ASN A 182 19.02 1.41 21.98
CA ASN A 182 18.58 2.70 22.53
C ASN A 182 19.41 3.13 23.75
N GLU A 183 19.88 2.18 24.58
CA GLU A 183 20.80 2.45 25.69
C GLU A 183 22.16 2.97 25.21
N PHE A 184 22.63 2.58 24.03
CA PHE A 184 23.86 3.12 23.43
C PHE A 184 23.69 4.50 22.76
N VAL A 185 22.46 4.95 22.48
CA VAL A 185 22.18 6.24 21.80
C VAL A 185 21.62 7.33 22.74
N THR A 186 21.32 7.01 24.01
CA THR A 186 20.71 7.98 24.97
C THR A 186 21.52 8.26 26.24
N ILE A 187 22.84 8.19 26.18
CA ILE A 187 23.73 8.85 27.15
C ILE A 187 24.35 10.06 26.42
N PRO A 188 23.76 11.29 26.44
CA PRO A 188 23.64 12.09 27.67
C PRO A 188 22.58 13.23 27.62
N ILE A 189 21.27 12.98 27.66
CA ILE A 189 20.26 14.06 27.91
C ILE A 189 19.20 13.69 28.96
N ALA A 190 18.91 12.41 29.19
CA ALA A 190 17.86 12.02 30.15
C ALA A 190 18.29 12.04 31.64
N LEU A 191 19.60 12.13 31.94
CA LEU A 191 20.10 12.12 33.32
C LEU A 191 20.10 13.50 34.02
N GLN A 192 19.57 14.55 33.40
CA GLN A 192 19.44 15.87 34.04
C GLN A 192 18.01 16.20 34.52
N ALA A 193 17.01 15.35 34.21
CA ALA A 193 15.61 15.61 34.54
C ALA A 193 15.03 14.77 35.70
N ILE A 194 15.73 13.74 36.18
CA ILE A 194 15.23 12.85 37.26
C ILE A 194 15.96 13.07 38.61
N GLY A 195 17.08 13.81 38.61
CA GLY A 195 17.88 14.10 39.81
C GLY A 195 17.33 15.19 40.75
N HIS A 196 16.28 15.93 40.37
CA HIS A 196 15.77 17.05 41.19
C HIS A 196 14.37 16.85 41.80
N THR A 197 13.72 15.70 41.53
CA THR A 197 12.35 15.43 42.05
C THR A 197 12.31 14.35 43.13
N ILE A 198 13.45 13.71 43.46
CA ILE A 198 13.53 12.61 44.46
C ILE A 198 14.29 13.05 45.75
N LEU A 199 14.38 14.35 46.02
CA LEU A 199 14.92 14.87 47.30
C LEU A 199 13.95 15.72 48.13
N LEU A 200 12.63 15.69 47.85
CA LEU A 200 11.65 16.48 48.61
C LEU A 200 10.49 15.68 49.24
N THR A 201 10.56 14.35 49.30
CA THR A 201 9.47 13.54 49.91
C THR A 201 9.94 12.45 50.88
N ARG A 202 11.12 12.59 51.47
CA ARG A 202 11.55 11.82 52.65
C ARG A 202 12.10 12.78 53.67
N ASP A 203 11.21 13.31 54.51
CA ASP A 203 11.50 13.77 55.88
C ASP A 203 10.22 14.40 56.45
N TYR A 204 9.24 13.59 56.85
CA TYR A 204 8.27 13.93 57.91
C TYR A 204 7.57 12.64 58.38
N ASP A 205 8.18 11.98 59.36
CA ASP A 205 7.50 11.18 60.37
C ASP A 205 8.43 11.15 61.59
N TYR A 206 8.19 12.03 62.57
CA TYR A 206 8.41 11.78 64.01
C TYR A 206 7.76 12.92 64.83
N ILE A 207 6.90 12.48 65.77
CA ILE A 207 6.14 13.18 66.83
C ILE A 207 4.77 13.70 66.42
#